data_AF-A0A951K9S4-F1
#
_entry.id   AF-A0A951K9S4-F1
#
_cell.length_a   1.000
_cell.length_b   1.000
_cell.length_c   1.000
_cell.angle_alpha   90.00
_cell.angle_beta   90.00
_cell.angle_gamma   90.00
#
_symmetry.space_group_name_H-M   'P 1'
#
loop_
_entity.id
_entity.type
_entity.pdbx_description
1 polymer ?
#
loop_
_entity_poly.entity_id
_entity_poly.type
_entity_poly.pdbx_seq_one_letter_code
_entity_poly.pdbx_strand_id
1 'polypeptide(L)'
;MPLLQDGPASTLDELYLTLSPEPLISKEEFDRFYRSEINKVRGEDTVVQLSRKLQRSYGAAPFKTFVMGHSGVGKSTELSRLLLRVADQHCGVRLSVARELNPASFQIFDVLLLMIIRLAEEANELNPSFVGSMMPGSLLDDLERWFGEEVVKRSESRAASIEAEAGAGVKGASPGRASWGCSGP
;
A
#
# COMPACT_ATOMS: atom_id res chain seq x y z
N MET A 1 15.27 -11.84 4.20
CA MET A 1 14.22 -12.15 3.21
C MET A 1 14.85 -13.03 2.15
N PRO A 2 14.41 -14.29 1.97
CA PRO A 2 14.98 -15.12 0.91
C PRO A 2 14.52 -14.58 -0.44
N LEU A 3 15.45 -14.60 -1.40
CA LEU A 3 15.24 -14.18 -2.79
C LEU A 3 14.18 -15.11 -3.41
N LEU A 4 13.10 -14.52 -3.93
CA LEU A 4 12.08 -15.23 -4.70
C LEU A 4 12.78 -16.05 -5.80
N GLN A 5 12.64 -17.37 -5.77
CA GLN A 5 13.07 -18.20 -6.89
C GLN A 5 12.20 -17.82 -8.09
N ASP A 6 12.85 -17.31 -9.13
CA ASP A 6 12.23 -16.83 -10.36
C ASP A 6 11.69 -17.96 -11.27
N GLY A 7 11.08 -19.01 -10.71
CA GLY A 7 10.59 -20.17 -11.46
C GLY A 7 9.32 -20.79 -10.86
N PRO A 8 8.62 -21.64 -11.63
CA PRO A 8 7.49 -22.41 -11.09
C PRO A 8 7.99 -23.34 -9.98
N ALA A 9 7.20 -23.49 -8.92
CA ALA A 9 7.51 -24.42 -7.84
C ALA A 9 7.59 -25.85 -8.41
N SER A 10 8.64 -26.58 -8.06
CA SER A 10 8.84 -27.96 -8.50
C SER A 10 8.20 -28.96 -7.53
N THR A 11 7.98 -28.53 -6.29
CA THR A 11 7.34 -29.30 -5.22
C THR A 11 6.22 -28.48 -4.56
N LEU A 12 5.29 -29.17 -3.88
CA LEU A 12 4.22 -28.49 -3.12
C LEU A 12 4.78 -27.67 -1.95
N ASP A 13 5.86 -28.13 -1.33
CA ASP A 13 6.53 -27.44 -0.23
C ASP A 13 7.16 -26.12 -0.68
N GLU A 14 7.57 -26.00 -1.94
CA GLU A 14 8.10 -24.77 -2.53
C GLU A 14 7.01 -23.79 -2.97
N LEU A 15 5.75 -24.19 -3.01
CA LEU A 15 4.68 -23.42 -3.63
C LEU A 15 4.50 -22.04 -2.96
N TYR A 16 4.59 -21.97 -1.64
CA TYR A 16 4.49 -20.70 -0.91
C TYR A 16 5.61 -19.70 -1.25
N LEU A 17 6.77 -20.18 -1.72
CA LEU A 17 7.88 -19.34 -2.15
C LEU A 17 7.62 -18.66 -3.50
N THR A 18 6.61 -19.13 -4.24
CA THR A 18 6.23 -18.59 -5.55
C THR A 18 4.96 -17.74 -5.51
N LEU A 19 4.26 -17.72 -4.37
CA LEU A 19 3.05 -16.92 -4.17
C LEU A 19 3.39 -15.58 -3.53
N SER A 20 3.14 -14.49 -4.25
CA SER A 20 3.23 -13.14 -3.70
C SER A 20 1.84 -12.54 -3.48
N PRO A 21 1.56 -11.93 -2.32
CA PRO A 21 0.33 -11.17 -2.08
C PRO A 21 0.36 -9.78 -2.74
N GLU A 22 1.53 -9.34 -3.22
CA GLU A 22 1.68 -8.05 -3.89
C GLU A 22 0.99 -8.06 -5.27
N PRO A 23 0.42 -6.93 -5.69
CA PRO A 23 -0.19 -6.83 -7.01
C PRO A 23 0.86 -6.90 -8.11
N LEU A 24 0.46 -7.44 -9.27
CA LEU A 24 1.25 -7.25 -10.50
C LEU A 24 1.13 -5.78 -10.92
N ILE A 25 2.26 -5.15 -11.22
CA ILE A 25 2.39 -3.75 -11.58
C ILE A 25 2.87 -3.61 -13.02
N SER A 26 3.98 -4.26 -13.37
CA SER A 26 4.65 -4.03 -14.66
C SER A 26 4.07 -4.92 -15.76
N LYS A 27 4.26 -4.50 -17.02
CA LYS A 27 3.82 -5.29 -18.17
C LYS A 27 4.50 -6.68 -18.19
N GLU A 28 5.77 -6.73 -17.83
CA GLU A 28 6.56 -7.97 -17.77
C GLU A 28 5.98 -8.95 -16.73
N GLU A 29 5.55 -8.45 -15.57
CA GLU A 29 4.87 -9.25 -14.56
C GLU A 29 3.53 -9.78 -15.06
N PHE A 30 2.75 -8.97 -15.77
CA PHE A 30 1.51 -9.41 -16.39
C PHE A 30 1.75 -10.50 -17.43
N ASP A 31 2.71 -10.30 -18.32
CA ASP A 31 3.03 -11.27 -19.38
C ASP A 31 3.50 -12.62 -18.77
N ARG A 32 4.23 -12.57 -17.66
CA ARG A 32 4.75 -13.77 -16.99
C ARG A 32 3.69 -14.50 -16.16
N PHE A 33 2.94 -13.77 -15.33
CA PHE A 33 2.12 -14.35 -14.25
C PHE A 33 0.61 -14.27 -14.48
N TYR A 34 0.11 -13.31 -15.26
CA TYR A 34 -1.33 -13.18 -15.47
C TYR A 34 -1.83 -14.24 -16.45
N ARG A 35 -3.03 -14.76 -16.19
CA ARG A 35 -3.68 -15.79 -17.00
C ARG A 35 -5.10 -15.35 -17.34
N SER A 36 -5.32 -15.02 -18.61
CA SER A 36 -6.59 -14.45 -19.09
C SER A 36 -7.78 -15.42 -18.95
N GLU A 37 -7.50 -16.71 -18.84
CA GLU A 37 -8.46 -17.79 -18.63
C GLU A 37 -9.28 -17.57 -17.35
N ILE A 38 -8.73 -16.88 -16.36
CA ILE A 38 -9.42 -16.56 -15.11
C ILE A 38 -10.67 -15.69 -15.33
N ASN A 39 -10.73 -14.92 -16.42
CA ASN A 39 -11.88 -14.07 -16.73
C ASN A 39 -13.10 -14.91 -17.14
N LYS A 40 -12.89 -16.12 -17.66
CA LYS A 40 -13.99 -17.05 -18.01
C LYS A 40 -14.77 -17.52 -16.79
N VAL A 41 -14.07 -17.72 -15.66
CA VAL A 41 -14.70 -18.15 -14.40
C VAL A 41 -15.26 -16.97 -13.59
N ARG A 42 -14.76 -15.76 -13.82
CA ARG A 42 -15.25 -14.52 -13.20
C ARG A 42 -16.50 -13.94 -13.89
N GLY A 43 -16.93 -14.55 -14.99
CA GLY A 43 -18.12 -14.16 -15.76
C GLY A 43 -17.85 -13.02 -16.75
N GLU A 44 -17.33 -11.90 -16.29
CA GLU A 44 -17.09 -10.72 -17.13
C GLU A 44 -15.75 -10.03 -16.85
N ASP A 45 -15.14 -9.45 -17.90
CA ASP A 45 -13.91 -8.68 -17.79
C ASP A 45 -14.22 -7.22 -17.39
N THR A 46 -14.34 -7.00 -16.08
CA THR A 46 -14.61 -5.69 -15.48
C THR A 46 -13.60 -4.62 -15.91
N VAL A 47 -12.33 -4.99 -16.14
CA VAL A 47 -11.30 -4.03 -16.57
C VAL A 47 -11.59 -3.49 -17.96
N VAL A 48 -12.05 -4.34 -18.88
CA VAL A 48 -12.45 -3.89 -20.22
C VAL A 48 -13.62 -2.91 -20.13
N GLN A 49 -14.62 -3.18 -19.30
CA GLN A 49 -15.72 -2.24 -19.10
C GLN A 49 -15.27 -0.91 -18.49
N LEU A 50 -14.44 -0.95 -17.45
CA LEU A 50 -13.94 0.24 -16.77
C LEU A 50 -13.08 1.10 -17.71
N SER A 51 -12.20 0.48 -18.50
CA SER A 51 -11.38 1.19 -19.49
C SER A 51 -12.23 1.96 -20.49
N ARG A 52 -13.28 1.33 -21.04
CA ARG A 52 -14.19 1.97 -21.98
C ARG A 52 -14.96 3.14 -21.34
N LYS A 53 -15.38 3.01 -20.08
CA LYS A 53 -16.04 4.11 -19.36
C LYS A 53 -15.07 5.28 -19.12
N LEU A 54 -13.86 4.99 -18.69
CA LEU A 54 -12.81 5.97 -18.43
C LEU A 54 -12.42 6.74 -19.71
N GLN A 55 -12.22 6.03 -20.82
CA GLN A 55 -11.94 6.65 -22.13
C GLN A 55 -13.08 7.55 -22.62
N ARG A 56 -14.35 7.14 -22.41
CA ARG A 56 -15.51 7.95 -22.80
C ARG A 56 -15.68 9.21 -21.96
N SER A 57 -15.25 9.18 -20.70
CA SER A 57 -15.29 10.35 -19.82
C SER A 57 -14.15 11.33 -20.08
N TYR A 58 -13.13 10.92 -20.84
CA TYR A 58 -11.95 11.74 -21.11
C TYR A 58 -12.33 13.09 -21.72
N GLY A 59 -11.89 14.19 -21.08
CA GLY A 59 -12.19 15.56 -21.51
C GLY A 59 -13.64 16.01 -21.32
N ALA A 60 -14.55 15.14 -20.87
CA ALA A 60 -15.97 15.46 -20.71
C ALA A 60 -16.37 15.67 -19.24
N ALA A 61 -16.02 14.72 -18.36
CA ALA A 61 -16.39 14.78 -16.94
C ALA A 61 -15.45 13.92 -16.06
N PRO A 62 -15.29 14.27 -14.77
CA PRO A 62 -14.58 13.41 -13.82
C PRO A 62 -15.24 12.03 -13.68
N PHE A 63 -14.44 10.97 -13.80
CA PHE A 63 -14.90 9.59 -13.60
C PHE A 63 -14.50 9.07 -12.22
N LYS A 64 -15.46 8.51 -11.50
CA LYS A 64 -15.26 7.88 -10.19
C LYS A 64 -15.81 6.46 -10.23
N THR A 65 -15.03 5.52 -9.74
CA THR A 65 -15.42 4.12 -9.65
C THR A 65 -14.92 3.53 -8.34
N PHE A 66 -15.62 2.52 -7.83
CA PHE A 66 -15.25 1.82 -6.62
C PHE A 66 -15.21 0.31 -6.88
N VAL A 67 -14.08 -0.31 -6.56
CA VAL A 67 -13.85 -1.75 -6.79
C VAL A 67 -13.84 -2.46 -5.43
N MET A 68 -14.87 -3.28 -5.18
CA MET A 68 -15.04 -4.05 -3.95
C MET A 68 -14.70 -5.53 -4.15
N GLY A 69 -14.43 -6.22 -3.06
CA GLY A 69 -14.24 -7.67 -3.02
C GLY A 69 -13.32 -8.13 -1.91
N HIS A 70 -13.29 -9.43 -1.63
CA HIS A 70 -12.47 -10.03 -0.57
C HIS A 70 -10.98 -9.73 -0.74
N SER A 71 -10.22 -9.75 0.37
CA SER A 71 -8.76 -9.65 0.30
C SER A 71 -8.17 -10.80 -0.53
N GLY A 72 -7.09 -10.55 -1.27
CA GLY A 72 -6.42 -11.58 -2.08
C GLY A 72 -7.05 -11.92 -3.44
N VAL A 73 -8.25 -11.42 -3.79
CA VAL A 73 -8.88 -11.73 -5.10
C VAL A 73 -8.25 -11.00 -6.31
N GLY A 74 -7.19 -10.22 -6.09
CA GLY A 74 -6.45 -9.54 -7.16
C GLY A 74 -7.02 -8.18 -7.59
N LYS A 75 -7.82 -7.49 -6.76
CA LYS A 75 -8.37 -6.16 -7.10
C LYS A 75 -7.29 -5.15 -7.49
N SER A 76 -6.23 -5.06 -6.69
CA SER A 76 -5.10 -4.14 -6.93
C SER A 76 -4.34 -4.48 -8.21
N THR A 77 -4.34 -5.76 -8.60
CA THR A 77 -3.80 -6.27 -9.87
C THR A 77 -4.69 -5.86 -11.04
N GLU A 78 -6.02 -6.05 -10.94
CA GLU A 78 -6.94 -5.60 -12.00
C GLU A 78 -6.92 -4.07 -12.19
N LEU A 79 -6.67 -3.30 -11.13
CA LEU A 79 -6.41 -1.86 -11.24
C LEU A 79 -5.11 -1.55 -11.99
N SER A 80 -4.02 -2.30 -11.76
CA SER A 80 -2.79 -2.14 -12.56
C SER A 80 -3.04 -2.48 -14.03
N ARG A 81 -3.80 -3.55 -14.30
CA ARG A 81 -4.20 -3.94 -15.65
C ARG A 81 -5.01 -2.86 -16.34
N LEU A 82 -5.90 -2.18 -15.60
CA LEU A 82 -6.63 -1.02 -16.09
C LEU A 82 -5.68 0.11 -16.48
N LEU A 83 -4.73 0.47 -15.62
CA LEU A 83 -3.75 1.53 -15.90
C LEU A 83 -2.94 1.25 -17.16
N LEU A 84 -2.42 0.02 -17.31
CA LEU A 84 -1.70 -0.39 -18.52
C LEU A 84 -2.55 -0.28 -19.78
N ARG A 85 -3.86 -0.53 -19.68
CA ARG A 85 -4.80 -0.48 -20.81
C ARG A 85 -5.16 0.94 -21.25
N VAL A 86 -5.03 1.93 -20.38
CA VAL A 86 -5.38 3.34 -20.66
C VAL A 86 -4.17 4.27 -20.70
N ALA A 87 -2.96 3.70 -20.66
CA ALA A 87 -1.69 4.41 -20.60
C ALA A 87 -1.43 5.32 -21.82
N ASP A 88 -2.14 5.10 -22.93
CA ASP A 88 -2.09 5.93 -24.13
C ASP A 88 -2.75 7.31 -23.95
N GLN A 89 -3.70 7.42 -23.02
CA GLN A 89 -4.47 8.65 -22.78
C GLN A 89 -4.39 9.15 -21.33
N HIS A 90 -3.95 8.31 -20.39
CA HIS A 90 -3.95 8.61 -18.96
C HIS A 90 -2.61 8.28 -18.32
N CYS A 91 -2.16 9.15 -17.41
CA CYS A 91 -1.12 8.81 -16.45
C CYS A 91 -1.76 8.21 -15.19
N GLY A 92 -1.23 7.08 -14.72
CA GLY A 92 -1.74 6.35 -13.58
C GLY A 92 -0.96 6.64 -12.29
N VAL A 93 -1.49 7.50 -11.42
CA VAL A 93 -0.91 7.73 -10.09
C VAL A 93 -1.48 6.72 -9.10
N ARG A 94 -0.63 5.89 -8.49
CA ARG A 94 -1.03 4.88 -7.51
C ARG A 94 -0.81 5.36 -6.08
N LEU A 95 -1.82 5.12 -5.26
CA LEU A 95 -1.83 5.49 -3.85
C LEU A 95 -2.27 4.29 -3.03
N SER A 96 -1.55 4.02 -1.95
CA SER A 96 -1.85 3.00 -0.97
C SER A 96 -1.81 3.61 0.43
N VAL A 97 -2.96 4.13 0.86
CA VAL A 97 -3.16 4.70 2.21
C VAL A 97 -2.62 3.78 3.30
N ALA A 98 -2.84 2.46 3.20
CA ALA A 98 -2.38 1.50 4.21
C ALA A 98 -0.86 1.30 4.25
N ARG A 99 -0.13 1.65 3.17
CA ARG A 99 1.34 1.55 3.10
C ARG A 99 2.02 2.87 3.40
N GLU A 100 1.36 3.97 3.04
CA GLU A 100 1.95 5.31 3.07
C GLU A 100 1.53 6.10 4.32
N LEU A 101 0.35 5.81 4.88
CA LEU A 101 -0.14 6.43 6.10
C LEU A 101 -0.29 5.40 7.21
N ASN A 102 -0.24 5.88 8.46
CA ASN A 102 -0.52 5.04 9.61
C ASN A 102 -2.04 4.80 9.73
N PRO A 103 -2.53 3.57 9.50
CA PRO A 103 -3.96 3.26 9.50
C PRO A 103 -4.63 3.52 10.87
N ALA A 104 -3.86 3.55 11.95
CA ALA A 104 -4.39 3.77 13.30
C ALA A 104 -4.64 5.26 13.62
N SER A 105 -4.13 6.20 12.81
CA SER A 105 -4.11 7.60 13.22
C SER A 105 -4.25 8.64 12.10
N PHE A 106 -4.23 8.24 10.83
CA PHE A 106 -4.35 9.18 9.72
C PHE A 106 -5.67 9.96 9.74
N GLN A 107 -5.61 11.22 9.34
CA GLN A 107 -6.74 12.12 9.14
C GLN A 107 -7.07 12.21 7.65
N ILE A 108 -8.27 12.71 7.33
CA ILE A 108 -8.68 12.87 5.92
C ILE A 108 -7.76 13.84 5.15
N PHE A 109 -7.23 14.85 5.85
CA PHE A 109 -6.28 15.80 5.27
C PHE A 109 -4.97 15.12 4.86
N ASP A 110 -4.52 14.09 5.59
CA ASP A 110 -3.31 13.34 5.25
C ASP A 110 -3.46 12.62 3.92
N VAL A 111 -4.65 12.11 3.61
CA VAL A 111 -4.95 11.47 2.32
C VAL A 111 -4.95 12.48 1.18
N LEU A 112 -5.58 13.63 1.38
CA LEU A 112 -5.58 14.71 0.39
C LEU A 112 -4.16 15.19 0.09
N LEU A 113 -3.36 15.31 1.13
CA LEU A 113 -1.98 15.73 0.98
C LEU A 113 -1.13 14.69 0.25
N LEU A 114 -1.28 13.41 0.62
CA LEU A 114 -0.64 12.31 -0.07
C LEU A 114 -0.98 12.32 -1.57
N MET A 115 -2.24 12.60 -1.93
CA MET A 115 -2.66 12.74 -3.33
C MET A 115 -1.91 13.87 -4.05
N ILE A 116 -1.74 15.03 -3.39
CA ILE A 116 -1.06 16.20 -3.98
C ILE A 116 0.42 15.90 -4.21
N ILE A 117 1.12 15.36 -3.20
CA ILE A 117 2.55 15.03 -3.30
C ILE A 117 2.78 14.06 -4.45
N ARG A 118 2.02 12.97 -4.50
CA ARG A 118 2.14 11.93 -5.52
C ARG A 118 1.82 12.43 -6.91
N LEU A 119 0.85 13.31 -7.04
CA LEU A 119 0.54 13.95 -8.31
C LEU A 119 1.67 14.89 -8.76
N ALA A 120 2.30 15.60 -7.83
CA ALA A 120 3.42 16.48 -8.13
C ALA A 120 4.69 15.71 -8.52
N GLU A 121 5.00 14.61 -7.82
CA GLU A 121 6.08 13.68 -8.16
C GLU A 121 5.92 13.17 -9.61
N GLU A 122 4.76 12.60 -9.92
CA GLU A 122 4.46 12.03 -11.25
C GLU A 122 4.43 13.11 -12.34
N ALA A 123 3.92 14.31 -12.05
CA ALA A 123 3.94 15.41 -13.00
C ALA A 123 5.37 15.89 -13.27
N ASN A 124 6.25 15.90 -12.26
CA ASN A 124 7.65 16.25 -12.41
C ASN A 124 8.40 15.23 -13.28
N GLU A 125 8.13 13.93 -13.10
CA GLU A 125 8.73 12.87 -13.91
C GLU A 125 8.32 12.97 -15.39
N LEU A 126 7.04 13.27 -15.66
CA LEU A 126 6.53 13.44 -17.03
C LEU A 126 7.03 14.72 -17.70
N ASN A 127 7.12 15.82 -16.94
CA ASN A 127 7.58 17.09 -17.45
C ASN A 127 8.31 17.87 -16.34
N PRO A 128 9.64 17.75 -16.25
CA PRO A 128 10.45 18.43 -15.23
C PRO A 128 10.32 19.96 -15.26
N SER A 129 9.90 20.53 -16.40
CA SER A 129 9.68 21.97 -16.54
C SER A 129 8.32 22.42 -16.00
N PHE A 130 7.36 21.50 -15.86
CA PHE A 130 5.99 21.79 -15.41
C PHE A 130 5.98 22.20 -13.93
N VAL A 131 6.61 21.40 -13.07
CA VAL A 131 6.63 21.66 -11.62
C VAL A 131 7.41 22.93 -11.30
N GLY A 132 8.58 23.15 -11.91
CA GLY A 132 9.36 24.38 -11.73
C GLY A 132 8.64 25.67 -12.18
N SER A 133 7.63 25.56 -13.06
CA SER A 133 6.83 26.71 -13.52
C SER A 133 5.55 26.95 -12.71
N MET A 134 5.00 25.92 -12.06
CA MET A 134 3.69 25.97 -11.38
C MET A 134 3.81 25.99 -9.85
N MET A 135 4.90 25.43 -9.30
CA MET A 135 5.16 25.35 -7.87
C MET A 135 6.62 25.80 -7.61
N PRO A 136 6.87 26.81 -6.77
CA PRO A 136 8.21 27.07 -6.28
C PRO A 136 8.76 25.78 -5.66
N GLY A 137 9.97 25.34 -6.00
CA GLY A 137 10.55 24.10 -5.46
C GLY A 137 10.52 24.03 -3.93
N SER A 138 10.60 25.20 -3.28
CA SER A 138 10.46 25.34 -1.83
C SER A 138 9.10 24.86 -1.29
N LEU A 139 8.01 24.92 -2.06
CA LEU A 139 6.69 24.51 -1.59
C LEU A 139 6.58 23.00 -1.46
N LEU A 140 7.19 22.23 -2.37
CA LEU A 140 7.26 20.77 -2.23
C LEU A 140 8.16 20.40 -1.05
N ASP A 141 9.31 21.05 -0.89
CA ASP A 141 10.20 20.82 0.26
C ASP A 141 9.53 21.21 1.60
N ASP A 142 8.73 22.29 1.62
CA ASP A 142 7.94 22.71 2.78
C ASP A 142 6.83 21.70 3.10
N LEU A 143 6.19 21.16 2.06
CA LEU A 143 5.11 20.19 2.16
C LEU A 143 5.62 18.83 2.62
N GLU A 144 6.72 18.35 2.05
CA GLU A 144 7.44 17.15 2.45
C GLU A 144 7.97 17.27 3.87
N ARG A 145 8.50 18.43 4.26
CA ARG A 145 8.95 18.67 5.64
C ARG A 145 7.80 18.68 6.62
N TRP A 146 6.69 19.35 6.29
CA TRP A 146 5.48 19.32 7.13
C TRP A 146 4.96 17.88 7.28
N PHE A 147 4.94 17.10 6.20
CA PHE A 147 4.48 15.71 6.23
C PHE A 147 5.46 14.79 6.95
N GLY A 148 6.76 14.94 6.71
CA GLY A 148 7.82 14.19 7.37
C GLY A 148 7.84 14.46 8.86
N GLU A 149 7.63 15.70 9.31
CA GLU A 149 7.47 16.01 10.73
C GLU A 149 6.23 15.35 11.34
N GLU A 150 5.11 15.32 10.63
CA GLU A 150 3.86 14.72 11.14
C GLU A 150 3.94 13.17 11.20
N VAL A 151 4.63 12.56 10.23
CA VAL A 151 4.93 11.11 10.20
C VAL A 151 5.95 10.73 11.29
N VAL A 152 6.97 11.55 11.55
CA VAL A 152 8.02 11.30 12.55
C VAL A 152 7.54 11.57 13.98
N LYS A 153 6.78 12.65 14.25
CA LYS A 153 6.28 13.01 15.60
C LYS A 153 5.34 11.96 16.20
N ARG A 154 4.69 11.12 15.38
CA ARG A 154 3.89 9.98 15.86
C ARG A 154 4.66 8.66 16.02
N SER A 155 5.88 8.58 15.50
CA SER A 155 6.76 7.42 15.70
C SER A 155 7.50 7.49 17.05
N GLU A 156 7.91 8.70 17.46
CA GLU A 156 8.59 8.94 18.75
C GLU A 156 7.67 8.70 19.95
N SER A 157 6.39 9.07 19.86
CA SER A 157 5.41 8.80 20.92
C SER A 157 5.16 7.31 21.13
N ARG A 158 5.33 6.48 20.09
CA ARG A 158 5.23 5.02 20.18
C ARG A 158 6.51 4.40 20.76
N ALA A 159 7.69 4.88 20.37
CA ALA A 159 8.96 4.47 20.97
C ALA A 159 9.02 4.82 22.47
N ALA A 160 8.60 6.04 22.85
CA ALA A 160 8.55 6.48 24.24
C ALA A 160 7.54 5.66 25.08
N SER A 161 6.39 5.27 24.50
CA SER A 161 5.42 4.39 25.20
C SER A 161 5.94 2.96 25.39
N ILE A 162 6.70 2.42 24.42
CA ILE A 162 7.30 1.08 24.51
C ILE A 162 8.49 1.09 25.48
N GLU A 163 9.31 2.14 25.49
CA GLU A 163 10.38 2.33 26.47
C GLU A 163 9.84 2.57 27.89
N ALA A 164 8.71 3.28 28.04
CA ALA A 164 8.04 3.45 29.33
C ALA A 164 7.43 2.14 29.86
N GLU A 165 6.81 1.32 29.01
CA GLU A 165 6.30 0.00 29.40
C GLU A 165 7.44 -1.00 29.70
N ALA A 166 8.56 -0.93 28.99
CA ALA A 166 9.75 -1.74 29.27
C ALA A 166 10.53 -1.25 30.52
N GLY A 167 10.52 0.06 30.80
CA GLY A 167 11.17 0.66 31.98
C GLY A 167 10.37 0.52 33.28
N ALA A 168 9.05 0.36 33.20
CA ALA A 168 8.19 0.15 34.37
C ALA A 168 8.14 -1.31 34.87
N GLY A 169 8.73 -2.26 34.12
CA GLY A 169 8.73 -3.69 34.44
C GLY A 169 9.85 -4.20 35.35
N VAL A 170 10.77 -3.34 35.82
CA VAL A 170 11.90 -3.75 36.67
C VAL A 170 11.91 -2.95 37.98
N LYS A 171 11.09 -3.37 38.94
CA LYS A 171 11.39 -3.25 40.37
C LYS A 171 11.33 -4.64 40.99
N GLY A 172 12.51 -5.22 41.16
CA GLY A 172 12.69 -6.52 41.80
C GLY A 172 12.45 -6.49 43.31
N ALA A 173 12.10 -7.66 43.85
CA ALA A 173 12.80 -8.31 44.96
C ALA A 173 12.10 -9.64 45.32
N SER A 174 12.76 -10.76 45.03
CA SER A 174 12.67 -12.05 45.73
C SER A 174 13.18 -11.89 47.19
N PRO A 175 13.29 -12.92 48.09
CA PRO A 175 12.80 -14.31 48.12
C PRO A 175 12.20 -14.72 49.51
N GLY A 176 11.60 -15.92 49.66
CA GLY A 176 11.21 -16.42 50.99
C GLY A 176 10.54 -17.79 51.03
N ARG A 177 11.22 -18.76 51.64
CA ARG A 177 10.84 -20.16 51.88
C ARG A 177 9.95 -20.26 53.14
N ALA A 178 8.85 -21.03 53.12
CA ALA A 178 8.36 -21.85 54.25
C ALA A 178 7.09 -22.65 53.90
N SER A 179 7.01 -23.83 54.51
CA SER A 179 5.91 -24.80 54.64
C SER A 179 4.56 -24.15 55.05
N TRP A 180 3.40 -24.79 54.90
CA TRP A 180 2.82 -25.80 55.80
C TRP A 180 1.61 -26.46 55.11
N GLY A 181 1.42 -27.76 55.36
CA GLY A 181 0.24 -28.50 54.90
C GLY A 181 -0.99 -28.28 55.78
N CYS A 182 -2.15 -28.63 55.24
CA CYS A 182 -3.34 -29.00 56.01
C CYS A 182 -4.01 -30.20 55.35
N SER A 183 -4.14 -31.26 56.15
CA SER A 183 -4.88 -32.48 55.93
C SER A 183 -6.33 -32.37 56.41
N GLY A 184 -7.24 -33.04 55.70
CA GLY A 184 -8.46 -33.65 56.24
C GLY A 184 -9.78 -32.95 55.86
N PRO A 185 -10.92 -33.66 55.91
CA PRO A 185 -11.11 -35.08 56.30
C PRO A 185 -11.07 -36.08 55.15
#